data_AF-A0A7C4XAT7-F1
#
_entry.id   AF-A0A7C4XAT7-F1
#
_cell.length_a   1.000
_cell.length_b   1.000
_cell.length_c   1.000
_cell.angle_alpha   90.00
_cell.angle_beta   90.00
_cell.angle_gamma   90.00
#
_symmetry.space_group_name_H-M   'P 1'
#
loop_
_entity.id
_entity.type
_entity.pdbx_description
1 polymer ?
#
loop_
_entity_poly.entity_id
_entity_poly.type
_entity_poly.pdbx_seq_one_letter_code
_entity_poly.pdbx_strand_id
1 'polypeptide(L)'
;MAIVDGRAFAHEQLWHAAGLVLNAYYKAPLVTSRLDQKALLLSGEDFMPMLDLIEVLANKVGGHEATQNIFFPLYMDYLAYRVAVDKGQSPVMLLLGANLAKADLGWDCGACGFATCGEMMKHFREQGGLGRMLAGPSCAWKSLDWGIACDYACAAAWELNIENRIEATFGLVAYALGYMDDVTGILALPLGPVTEFWYYNRPTMGQVLTPEKQAEILRSNVPVHWIMFAGDIKPPVKGYGPWWERPTEYAKVGPDPEYTEFLEKNKMVLLEAVMEVRPKVDAIKQKLKDKTEKMLP
;
A
#
# COMPACT_ATOMS: atom_id res chain seq x y z
N MET A 1 0.78 -38.09 -0.71
CA MET A 1 0.18 -37.93 -2.05
C MET A 1 1.18 -38.46 -3.07
N ALA A 2 0.75 -39.25 -4.06
CA ALA A 2 1.69 -39.99 -4.93
C ALA A 2 2.25 -39.17 -6.11
N ILE A 3 1.53 -38.15 -6.61
CA ILE A 3 2.00 -37.18 -7.62
C ILE A 3 1.26 -35.85 -7.38
N VAL A 4 1.96 -34.71 -7.43
CA VAL A 4 1.38 -33.35 -7.34
C VAL A 4 2.12 -32.42 -8.30
N ASP A 5 1.44 -31.40 -8.84
CA ASP A 5 2.11 -30.35 -9.60
C ASP A 5 3.00 -29.50 -8.67
N GLY A 6 4.29 -29.39 -9.01
CA GLY A 6 5.27 -28.75 -8.13
C GLY A 6 5.04 -27.26 -7.92
N ARG A 7 4.52 -26.55 -8.94
CA ARG A 7 4.24 -25.10 -8.82
C ARG A 7 3.00 -24.88 -7.97
N ALA A 8 1.94 -25.66 -8.17
CA ALA A 8 0.74 -25.62 -7.35
C ALA A 8 1.07 -25.95 -5.88
N PHE A 9 1.88 -26.98 -5.64
CA PHE A 9 2.33 -27.32 -4.29
C PHE A 9 3.15 -26.19 -3.66
N ALA A 10 4.12 -25.61 -4.39
CA ALA A 10 4.91 -24.47 -3.90
C ALA A 10 4.02 -23.26 -3.57
N HIS A 11 2.98 -23.01 -4.36
CA HIS A 11 2.02 -21.95 -4.13
C HIS A 11 1.18 -22.20 -2.87
N GLU A 12 0.76 -23.45 -2.63
CA GLU A 12 0.10 -23.85 -1.39
C GLU A 12 1.00 -23.62 -0.16
N GLN A 13 2.31 -23.82 -0.30
CA GLN A 13 3.29 -23.61 0.79
C GLN A 13 3.52 -22.13 1.15
N LEU A 14 3.00 -21.17 0.38
CA LEU A 14 3.13 -19.74 0.72
C LEU A 14 2.54 -19.42 2.10
N TRP A 15 1.49 -20.12 2.53
CA TRP A 15 0.91 -19.96 3.86
C TRP A 15 1.89 -20.38 4.98
N HIS A 16 2.64 -21.46 4.77
CA HIS A 16 3.66 -21.89 5.73
C HIS A 16 4.83 -20.91 5.76
N ALA A 17 5.31 -20.49 4.58
CA ALA A 17 6.39 -19.52 4.48
C ALA A 17 6.04 -18.17 5.14
N ALA A 18 4.78 -17.73 5.04
CA ALA A 18 4.31 -16.53 5.73
C ALA A 18 4.56 -16.56 7.24
N GLY A 19 4.47 -17.73 7.89
CA GLY A 19 4.79 -17.88 9.30
C GLY A 19 6.26 -17.59 9.62
N LEU A 20 7.18 -18.00 8.74
CA LEU A 20 8.62 -17.71 8.86
C LEU A 20 8.89 -16.22 8.66
N VAL A 21 8.23 -15.61 7.68
CA VAL A 21 8.32 -14.16 7.42
C VAL A 21 7.81 -13.34 8.61
N LEU A 22 6.69 -13.76 9.23
CA LEU A 22 6.16 -13.13 10.43
C LEU A 22 7.13 -13.22 11.62
N ASN A 23 7.86 -14.33 11.77
CA ASN A 23 8.89 -14.41 12.80
C ASN A 23 9.97 -13.34 12.60
N ALA A 24 10.41 -13.10 11.36
CA ALA A 24 11.37 -12.04 11.05
C ALA A 24 10.79 -10.65 11.36
N TYR A 25 9.52 -10.39 11.01
CA TYR A 25 8.83 -9.15 11.36
C TYR A 25 8.83 -8.88 12.87
N TYR A 26 8.38 -9.85 13.68
CA TYR A 26 8.28 -9.69 15.14
C TYR A 26 9.63 -9.73 15.87
N LYS A 27 10.66 -10.34 15.29
CA LYS A 27 12.00 -10.47 15.90
C LYS A 27 13.03 -9.50 15.33
N ALA A 28 12.62 -8.56 14.48
CA ALA A 28 13.50 -7.55 13.93
C ALA A 28 14.23 -6.77 15.06
N PRO A 29 15.53 -6.44 14.89
CA PRO A 29 16.31 -5.71 15.89
C PRO A 29 15.95 -4.22 15.86
N LEU A 30 14.93 -3.86 16.63
CA LEU A 30 14.42 -2.50 16.71
C LEU A 30 15.36 -1.58 17.52
N VAL A 31 15.49 -0.33 17.10
CA VAL A 31 16.31 0.69 17.77
C VAL A 31 15.75 1.00 19.16
N THR A 32 14.42 1.19 19.26
CA THR A 32 13.80 1.55 20.55
C THR A 32 13.32 0.34 21.33
N SER A 33 13.16 -0.82 20.67
CA SER A 33 12.58 -2.04 21.25
C SER A 33 11.23 -1.80 21.94
N ARG A 34 10.48 -0.78 21.50
CA ARG A 34 9.16 -0.39 22.04
C ARG A 34 8.09 -0.32 20.95
N LEU A 35 8.26 -1.00 19.82
CA LEU A 35 7.23 -1.02 18.79
C LEU A 35 6.17 -2.06 19.14
N ASP A 36 4.90 -1.66 19.12
CA ASP A 36 3.76 -2.60 19.18
C ASP A 36 3.44 -3.07 17.76
N GLN A 37 4.17 -4.10 17.33
CA GLN A 37 3.99 -4.74 16.03
C GLN A 37 2.69 -5.55 16.03
N LYS A 38 1.92 -5.43 14.96
CA LYS A 38 0.75 -6.26 14.67
C LYS A 38 0.83 -6.77 13.25
N ALA A 39 0.24 -7.92 13.02
CA ALA A 39 0.13 -8.43 11.68
C ALA A 39 -1.15 -9.25 11.47
N LEU A 40 -1.66 -9.23 10.25
CA LEU A 40 -2.69 -10.15 9.79
C LEU A 40 -2.20 -10.90 8.56
N LEU A 41 -2.60 -12.16 8.47
CA LEU A 41 -2.35 -13.01 7.32
C LEU A 41 -3.68 -13.28 6.61
N LEU A 42 -3.77 -12.92 5.34
CA LEU A 42 -4.97 -13.04 4.52
C LEU A 42 -4.67 -13.86 3.27
N SER A 43 -5.64 -14.64 2.81
CA SER A 43 -5.58 -15.33 1.53
C SER A 43 -6.99 -15.70 1.07
N GLY A 44 -7.17 -15.99 -0.22
CA GLY A 44 -8.46 -16.44 -0.74
C GLY A 44 -9.57 -15.40 -0.47
N GLU A 45 -10.71 -15.86 0.05
CA GLU A 45 -11.89 -15.02 0.30
C GLU A 45 -11.61 -13.83 1.25
N ASP A 46 -10.70 -13.99 2.21
CA ASP A 46 -10.42 -12.94 3.21
C ASP A 46 -9.59 -11.77 2.62
N PHE A 47 -8.94 -11.98 1.47
CA PHE A 47 -8.23 -10.95 0.70
C PHE A 47 -9.15 -10.20 -0.27
N MET A 48 -10.22 -10.86 -0.76
CA MET A 48 -11.10 -10.32 -1.80
C MET A 48 -11.72 -8.95 -1.51
N PRO A 49 -12.10 -8.59 -0.26
CA PRO A 49 -12.65 -7.27 0.02
C PRO A 49 -11.73 -6.11 -0.42
N MET A 50 -10.40 -6.30 -0.43
CA MET A 50 -9.48 -5.28 -0.92
C MET A 50 -9.63 -5.02 -2.42
N LEU A 51 -9.87 -6.07 -3.21
CA LEU A 51 -10.12 -5.93 -4.64
C LEU A 51 -11.53 -5.40 -4.90
N ASP A 52 -12.51 -5.85 -4.12
CA ASP A 52 -13.90 -5.38 -4.20
C ASP A 52 -14.00 -3.87 -3.99
N LEU A 53 -13.18 -3.28 -3.11
CA LEU A 53 -13.13 -1.83 -2.93
C LEU A 53 -12.87 -1.09 -4.24
N ILE A 54 -11.93 -1.61 -5.04
CA ILE A 54 -11.54 -0.98 -6.30
C ILE A 54 -12.63 -1.17 -7.36
N GLU A 55 -13.33 -2.31 -7.36
CA GLU A 55 -14.48 -2.56 -8.23
C GLU A 55 -15.66 -1.63 -7.91
N VAL A 56 -15.99 -1.51 -6.63
CA VAL A 56 -17.05 -0.62 -6.15
C VAL A 56 -16.70 0.83 -6.48
N LEU A 57 -15.44 1.23 -6.26
CA LEU A 57 -14.96 2.55 -6.66
C LEU A 57 -15.11 2.76 -8.17
N ALA A 58 -14.66 1.81 -8.99
CA ALA A 58 -14.76 1.89 -10.44
C ALA A 58 -16.21 2.07 -10.92
N ASN A 59 -17.15 1.33 -10.33
CA ASN A 59 -18.58 1.49 -10.65
C ASN A 59 -19.10 2.88 -10.31
N LYS A 60 -18.62 3.51 -9.23
CA LYS A 60 -19.07 4.86 -8.81
C LYS A 60 -18.44 5.99 -9.63
N VAL A 61 -17.23 5.82 -10.14
CA VAL A 61 -16.49 6.89 -10.83
C VAL A 61 -16.59 6.83 -12.36
N GLY A 62 -17.41 5.90 -12.89
CA GLY A 62 -17.64 5.77 -14.33
C GLY A 62 -16.70 4.79 -15.04
N GLY A 63 -16.06 3.90 -14.30
CA GLY A 63 -15.30 2.77 -14.81
C GLY A 63 -13.83 2.72 -14.37
N HIS A 64 -13.17 1.66 -14.82
CA HIS A 64 -11.77 1.38 -14.52
C HIS A 64 -10.80 2.47 -15.01
N GLU A 65 -11.07 3.10 -16.15
CA GLU A 65 -10.23 4.20 -16.67
C GLU A 65 -10.28 5.44 -15.75
N ALA A 66 -11.47 5.82 -15.28
CA ALA A 66 -11.60 6.92 -14.34
C ALA A 66 -10.92 6.62 -12.99
N THR A 67 -10.92 5.36 -12.57
CA THR A 67 -10.26 4.90 -11.34
C THR A 67 -8.73 5.05 -11.41
N GLN A 68 -8.13 4.81 -12.58
CA GLN A 68 -6.69 4.99 -12.81
C GLN A 68 -6.22 6.41 -12.47
N ASN A 69 -7.07 7.40 -12.72
CA ASN A 69 -6.74 8.82 -12.52
C ASN A 69 -6.90 9.29 -11.07
N ILE A 70 -7.54 8.48 -10.21
CA ILE A 70 -7.70 8.81 -8.78
C ILE A 70 -6.44 8.45 -8.01
N PHE A 71 -5.95 7.23 -8.20
CA PHE A 71 -4.69 6.80 -7.60
C PHE A 71 -4.00 5.71 -8.45
N PHE A 72 -3.19 6.15 -9.41
CA PHE A 72 -2.59 5.27 -10.41
C PHE A 72 -1.79 4.09 -9.82
N PRO A 73 -0.84 4.28 -8.87
CA PRO A 73 -0.14 3.15 -8.25
C PRO A 73 -1.07 2.09 -7.66
N LEU A 74 -2.10 2.51 -6.91
CA LEU A 74 -3.08 1.58 -6.31
C LEU A 74 -3.81 0.77 -7.39
N TYR A 75 -4.21 1.42 -8.47
CA TYR A 75 -4.90 0.74 -9.55
C TYR A 75 -4.00 -0.27 -10.29
N MET A 76 -2.71 0.03 -10.43
CA MET A 76 -1.73 -0.92 -11.01
C MET A 76 -1.56 -2.16 -10.13
N ASP A 77 -1.47 -1.98 -8.82
CA ASP A 77 -1.37 -3.09 -7.86
C ASP A 77 -2.65 -3.93 -7.89
N TYR A 78 -3.81 -3.29 -7.95
CA TYR A 78 -5.10 -3.94 -8.14
C TYR A 78 -5.12 -4.84 -9.38
N LEU A 79 -4.66 -4.36 -10.53
CA LEU A 79 -4.59 -5.18 -11.75
C LEU A 79 -3.65 -6.39 -11.58
N ALA A 80 -2.50 -6.19 -10.94
CA ALA A 80 -1.56 -7.28 -10.69
C ALA A 80 -2.19 -8.39 -9.83
N TYR A 81 -2.98 -8.01 -8.82
CA TYR A 81 -3.71 -8.97 -8.01
C TYR A 81 -4.90 -9.60 -8.73
N ARG A 82 -5.71 -8.81 -9.44
CA ARG A 82 -6.88 -9.33 -10.16
C ARG A 82 -6.48 -10.40 -11.16
N VAL A 83 -5.47 -10.15 -11.99
CA VAL A 83 -4.99 -11.14 -12.96
C VAL A 83 -4.40 -12.38 -12.29
N ALA A 84 -3.72 -12.23 -11.14
CA ALA A 84 -3.21 -13.37 -10.39
C ALA A 84 -4.35 -14.24 -9.85
N VAL A 85 -5.39 -13.62 -9.26
CA VAL A 85 -6.60 -14.29 -8.77
C VAL A 85 -7.34 -15.00 -9.89
N ASP A 86 -7.54 -14.35 -11.04
CA ASP A 86 -8.24 -14.93 -12.20
C ASP A 86 -7.52 -16.17 -12.75
N LYS A 87 -6.19 -16.24 -12.57
CA LYS A 87 -5.36 -17.40 -12.93
C LYS A 87 -5.31 -18.49 -11.84
N GLY A 88 -6.04 -18.32 -10.73
CA GLY A 88 -6.00 -19.22 -9.59
C GLY A 88 -4.71 -19.12 -8.76
N GLN A 89 -3.99 -18.01 -8.87
CA GLN A 89 -2.70 -17.75 -8.23
C GLN A 89 -2.82 -16.59 -7.22
N SER A 90 -3.86 -16.61 -6.39
CA SER A 90 -4.10 -15.58 -5.37
C SER A 90 -2.95 -15.54 -4.37
N PRO A 91 -2.37 -14.36 -4.07
CA PRO A 91 -1.24 -14.28 -3.15
C PRO A 91 -1.67 -14.59 -1.71
N VAL A 92 -0.67 -14.89 -0.87
CA VAL A 92 -0.82 -14.83 0.58
C VAL A 92 -0.37 -13.44 1.03
N MET A 93 -1.28 -12.65 1.60
CA MET A 93 -1.06 -11.26 1.96
C MET A 93 -0.73 -11.12 3.44
N LEU A 94 0.43 -10.55 3.76
CA LEU A 94 0.78 -10.14 5.12
C LEU A 94 0.49 -8.64 5.26
N LEU A 95 -0.44 -8.29 6.13
CA LEU A 95 -0.61 -6.91 6.58
C LEU A 95 0.29 -6.69 7.79
N LEU A 96 1.25 -5.78 7.67
CA LEU A 96 2.23 -5.47 8.70
C LEU A 96 1.92 -4.09 9.28
N GLY A 97 1.37 -4.06 10.49
CA GLY A 97 0.88 -2.85 11.13
C GLY A 97 1.60 -2.48 12.41
N ALA A 98 1.60 -1.19 12.74
CA ALA A 98 2.05 -0.69 14.03
C ALA A 98 1.34 0.62 14.41
N ASN A 99 1.24 0.89 15.71
CA ASN A 99 0.77 2.20 16.19
C ASN A 99 1.94 3.19 16.28
N LEU A 100 2.04 4.05 15.26
CA LEU A 100 3.09 5.05 15.13
C LEU A 100 2.76 6.35 15.88
N ALA A 101 1.49 6.57 16.23
CA ALA A 101 1.06 7.74 17.01
C ALA A 101 1.39 7.62 18.51
N LYS A 102 1.69 6.41 19.01
CA LYS A 102 2.05 6.18 20.41
C LYS A 102 3.52 6.55 20.67
N ALA A 103 3.78 7.81 20.98
CA ALA A 103 5.12 8.32 21.33
C ALA A 103 5.50 8.08 22.81
N ASP A 104 5.42 6.85 23.29
CA ASP A 104 5.71 6.48 24.69
C ASP A 104 7.21 6.33 25.04
N LEU A 105 8.09 6.87 24.18
CA LEU A 105 9.53 6.95 24.45
C LEU A 105 9.84 8.04 25.50
N GLY A 106 9.08 9.14 25.50
CA GLY A 106 9.25 10.26 26.43
C GLY A 106 10.55 11.05 26.24
N TRP A 107 11.14 11.01 25.04
CA TRP A 107 12.41 11.68 24.76
C TRP A 107 12.26 13.15 24.36
N ASP A 108 11.06 13.58 23.98
CA ASP A 108 10.76 14.97 23.61
C ASP A 108 11.76 15.56 22.58
N CYS A 109 12.20 14.72 21.63
CA CYS A 109 13.30 15.03 20.72
C CYS A 109 12.96 16.03 19.60
N GLY A 110 11.68 16.40 19.41
CA GLY A 110 11.27 17.33 18.36
C GLY A 110 11.18 16.77 16.94
N ALA A 111 11.67 15.55 16.67
CA ALA A 111 11.81 15.03 15.31
C ALA A 111 10.48 14.86 14.54
N CYS A 112 9.35 14.69 15.23
CA CYS A 112 8.02 14.66 14.62
C CYS A 112 7.37 16.05 14.45
N GLY A 113 8.08 17.13 14.81
CA GLY A 113 7.61 18.51 14.71
C GLY A 113 6.91 19.07 15.95
N PHE A 114 6.77 18.28 17.02
CA PHE A 114 6.15 18.71 18.29
C PHE A 114 7.21 18.85 19.38
N ALA A 115 7.04 19.79 20.32
CA ALA A 115 8.03 20.03 21.37
C ALA A 115 8.10 18.87 22.36
N THR A 116 6.97 18.21 22.65
CA THR A 116 6.94 17.00 23.49
C THR A 116 6.18 15.85 22.83
N CYS A 117 6.52 14.63 23.23
CA CYS A 117 5.79 13.42 22.88
C CYS A 117 4.32 13.50 23.34
N GLY A 118 4.07 14.13 24.50
CA GLY A 118 2.73 14.36 25.04
C GLY A 118 1.86 15.24 24.14
N GLU A 119 2.44 16.32 23.60
CA GLU A 119 1.78 17.21 22.64
C GLU A 119 1.44 16.50 21.34
N MET A 120 2.37 15.72 20.78
CA MET A 120 2.09 14.96 19.55
C MET A 120 0.94 13.96 19.77
N MET A 121 0.98 13.21 20.87
CA MET A 121 -0.09 12.25 21.20
C MET A 121 -1.43 12.95 21.44
N LYS A 122 -1.42 14.12 22.08
CA LYS A 122 -2.62 14.94 22.27
C LYS A 122 -3.17 15.40 20.92
N HIS A 123 -2.31 15.96 20.07
CA HIS A 123 -2.69 16.40 18.73
C HIS A 123 -3.25 15.25 17.90
N PHE A 124 -2.63 14.06 17.91
CA PHE A 124 -3.17 12.91 17.20
C PHE A 124 -4.59 12.53 17.68
N ARG A 125 -4.84 12.55 19.00
CA ARG A 125 -6.18 12.25 19.54
C ARG A 125 -7.23 13.30 19.15
N GLU A 126 -6.84 14.57 19.07
CA GLU A 126 -7.77 15.69 18.84
C GLU A 126 -7.95 16.02 17.35
N GLN A 127 -6.89 15.90 16.56
CA GLN A 127 -6.74 16.42 15.20
C GLN A 127 -6.03 15.43 14.25
N GLY A 128 -5.73 14.21 14.71
CA GLY A 128 -5.13 13.18 13.88
C GLY A 128 -5.98 12.89 12.66
N GLY A 129 -5.33 12.42 11.60
CA GLY A 129 -6.01 12.21 10.33
C GLY A 129 -5.25 11.26 9.43
N LEU A 130 -5.94 10.84 8.37
CA LEU A 130 -5.32 10.10 7.28
C LEU A 130 -4.44 11.09 6.48
N GLY A 131 -3.14 10.84 6.45
CA GLY A 131 -2.25 11.45 5.48
C GLY A 131 -2.48 10.84 4.09
N ARG A 132 -1.52 11.02 3.17
CA ARG A 132 -1.66 10.47 1.81
C ARG A 132 -1.68 8.94 1.78
N MET A 133 -0.94 8.28 2.69
CA MET A 133 -0.76 6.82 2.71
C MET A 133 -0.99 6.18 4.09
N LEU A 134 -0.81 6.93 5.18
CA LEU A 134 -0.86 6.45 6.56
C LEU A 134 -1.49 7.51 7.45
N ALA A 135 -2.01 7.12 8.61
CA ALA A 135 -2.49 8.08 9.60
C ALA A 135 -1.32 8.78 10.30
N GLY A 136 -1.52 10.04 10.68
CA GLY A 136 -0.51 10.85 11.35
C GLY A 136 -1.12 11.93 12.25
N PRO A 137 -0.28 12.68 12.98
CA PRO A 137 1.18 12.61 13.01
C PRO A 137 1.75 11.30 13.61
N SER A 138 3.00 10.97 13.25
CA SER A 138 3.68 9.73 13.64
C SER A 138 5.00 10.02 14.34
N CYS A 139 5.37 9.20 15.33
CA CYS A 139 6.65 9.29 16.02
C CYS A 139 7.76 8.82 15.07
N ALA A 140 8.76 9.68 14.81
CA ALA A 140 9.86 9.38 13.89
C ALA A 140 10.60 8.08 14.26
N TRP A 141 10.84 7.83 15.56
CA TRP A 141 11.50 6.63 16.04
C TRP A 141 10.64 5.36 15.89
N LYS A 142 9.32 5.45 16.10
CA LYS A 142 8.42 4.31 15.88
C LYS A 142 8.31 4.00 14.39
N SER A 143 8.26 5.03 13.53
CA SER A 143 8.29 4.86 12.09
C SER A 143 9.57 4.20 11.62
N LEU A 144 10.72 4.57 12.20
CA LEU A 144 12.01 3.92 11.92
C LEU A 144 11.99 2.44 12.32
N ASP A 145 11.61 2.13 13.56
CA ASP A 145 11.51 0.75 14.05
C ASP A 145 10.53 -0.08 13.19
N TRP A 146 9.42 0.52 12.78
CA TRP A 146 8.43 -0.16 11.93
C TRP A 146 8.97 -0.42 10.53
N GLY A 147 9.70 0.53 9.94
CA GLY A 147 10.44 0.32 8.70
C GLY A 147 11.42 -0.85 8.81
N ILE A 148 12.23 -0.88 9.87
CA ILE A 148 13.15 -2.00 10.15
C ILE A 148 12.39 -3.32 10.23
N ALA A 149 11.29 -3.39 10.97
CA ALA A 149 10.49 -4.61 11.09
C ALA A 149 9.96 -5.08 9.73
N CYS A 150 9.42 -4.16 8.93
CA CYS A 150 8.93 -4.44 7.59
C CYS A 150 10.04 -4.91 6.63
N ASP A 151 11.22 -4.29 6.68
CA ASP A 151 12.37 -4.67 5.87
C ASP A 151 12.87 -6.07 6.21
N TYR A 152 12.87 -6.45 7.50
CA TYR A 152 13.20 -7.81 7.93
C TYR A 152 12.21 -8.85 7.41
N ALA A 153 10.91 -8.51 7.35
CA ALA A 153 9.91 -9.37 6.73
C ALA A 153 10.18 -9.56 5.22
N CYS A 154 10.48 -8.45 4.52
CA CYS A 154 10.82 -8.50 3.09
C CYS A 154 12.09 -9.33 2.83
N ALA A 155 13.13 -9.12 3.64
CA ALA A 155 14.38 -9.87 3.56
C ALA A 155 14.14 -11.36 3.78
N ALA A 156 13.36 -11.75 4.79
CA ALA A 156 13.03 -13.16 5.02
C ALA A 156 12.25 -13.79 3.87
N ALA A 157 11.27 -13.08 3.28
CA ALA A 157 10.56 -13.55 2.10
C ALA A 157 11.52 -13.75 0.91
N TRP A 158 12.46 -12.82 0.74
CA TRP A 158 13.47 -12.87 -0.30
C TRP A 158 14.49 -14.01 -0.11
N GLU A 159 14.94 -14.26 1.13
CA GLU A 159 15.85 -15.37 1.46
C GLU A 159 15.22 -16.74 1.13
N LEU A 160 13.90 -16.84 1.21
CA LEU A 160 13.15 -18.02 0.79
C LEU A 160 12.89 -18.09 -0.73
N ASN A 161 13.41 -17.12 -1.50
CA ASN A 161 13.16 -16.94 -2.94
C ASN A 161 11.67 -16.86 -3.29
N ILE A 162 10.87 -16.22 -2.43
CA ILE A 162 9.44 -16.01 -2.65
C ILE A 162 9.23 -14.67 -3.35
N GLU A 163 8.45 -14.67 -4.43
CA GLU A 163 8.00 -13.44 -5.08
C GLU A 163 7.27 -12.56 -4.08
N ASN A 164 7.76 -11.34 -3.88
CA ASN A 164 7.23 -10.41 -2.90
C ASN A 164 7.61 -8.97 -3.26
N ARG A 165 6.79 -8.01 -2.84
CA ARG A 165 7.10 -6.58 -2.88
C ARG A 165 6.23 -5.86 -1.87
N ILE A 166 6.83 -5.15 -0.92
CA ILE A 166 6.05 -4.41 0.06
C ILE A 166 5.34 -3.20 -0.57
N GLU A 167 4.09 -2.99 -0.18
CA GLU A 167 3.18 -2.03 -0.80
C GLU A 167 2.46 -1.17 0.25
N ALA A 168 2.58 0.15 0.09
CA ALA A 168 1.83 1.11 0.91
C ALA A 168 0.39 1.30 0.39
N THR A 169 0.13 1.03 -0.89
CA THR A 169 -1.17 1.14 -1.56
C THR A 169 -2.19 0.17 -0.98
N PHE A 170 -1.89 -1.13 -0.99
CA PHE A 170 -2.76 -2.14 -0.37
C PHE A 170 -2.73 -2.09 1.16
N GLY A 171 -1.65 -1.56 1.76
CA GLY A 171 -1.65 -1.18 3.17
C GLY A 171 -2.69 -0.10 3.50
N LEU A 172 -2.80 0.93 2.65
CA LEU A 172 -3.83 1.97 2.76
C LEU A 172 -5.25 1.39 2.55
N VAL A 173 -5.44 0.49 1.60
CA VAL A 173 -6.74 -0.20 1.40
C VAL A 173 -7.11 -0.99 2.65
N ALA A 174 -6.17 -1.76 3.20
CA ALA A 174 -6.39 -2.53 4.42
C ALA A 174 -6.76 -1.64 5.61
N TYR A 175 -6.08 -0.49 5.75
CA TYR A 175 -6.38 0.51 6.77
C TYR A 175 -7.78 1.11 6.59
N ALA A 176 -8.11 1.54 5.36
CA ALA A 176 -9.40 2.14 5.05
C ALA A 176 -10.57 1.17 5.31
N LEU A 177 -10.41 -0.09 4.96
CA LEU A 177 -11.40 -1.14 5.20
C LEU A 177 -11.45 -1.63 6.66
N GLY A 178 -10.54 -1.18 7.53
CA GLY A 178 -10.57 -1.49 8.96
C GLY A 178 -10.10 -2.90 9.32
N TYR A 179 -9.19 -3.49 8.54
CA TYR A 179 -8.59 -4.80 8.86
C TYR A 179 -7.87 -4.77 10.22
N MET A 180 -7.18 -3.67 10.54
CA MET A 180 -6.55 -3.42 11.84
C MET A 180 -6.89 -2.01 12.31
N ASP A 181 -7.85 -1.87 13.23
CA ASP A 181 -8.33 -0.55 13.69
C ASP A 181 -7.44 0.10 14.78
N ASP A 182 -6.54 -0.69 15.39
CA ASP A 182 -5.74 -0.30 16.55
C ASP A 182 -4.27 0.02 16.19
N VAL A 183 -4.00 0.23 14.91
CA VAL A 183 -2.73 0.67 14.34
C VAL A 183 -2.93 1.97 13.58
N THR A 184 -1.85 2.69 13.29
CA THR A 184 -1.91 3.94 12.51
C THR A 184 -1.13 3.88 11.20
N GLY A 185 -0.34 2.80 11.02
CA GLY A 185 0.28 2.48 9.75
C GLY A 185 0.13 0.99 9.44
N ILE A 186 -0.07 0.69 8.15
CA ILE A 186 -0.14 -0.67 7.61
C ILE A 186 0.62 -0.67 6.27
N LEU A 187 1.50 -1.65 6.09
CA LEU A 187 2.04 -2.03 4.79
C LEU A 187 1.54 -3.44 4.43
N ALA A 188 1.34 -3.67 3.15
CA ALA A 188 0.94 -4.95 2.60
C ALA A 188 2.17 -5.63 1.99
N LEU A 189 2.48 -6.85 2.40
CA LEU A 189 3.53 -7.69 1.83
C LEU A 189 2.86 -8.95 1.23
N PRO A 190 2.56 -8.95 -0.07
CA PRO A 190 2.13 -10.15 -0.75
C PRO A 190 3.28 -11.15 -0.89
N LEU A 191 2.94 -12.42 -0.75
CA LEU A 191 3.78 -13.57 -1.07
C LEU A 191 3.18 -14.34 -2.24
N GLY A 192 4.00 -14.64 -3.23
CA GLY A 192 3.58 -15.20 -4.50
C GLY A 192 3.08 -14.11 -5.47
N PRO A 193 2.49 -14.48 -6.62
CA PRO A 193 2.38 -15.85 -7.12
C PRO A 193 3.76 -16.46 -7.39
N VAL A 194 3.84 -17.80 -7.49
CA VAL A 194 5.10 -18.51 -7.80
C VAL A 194 5.46 -18.30 -9.29
N THR A 195 5.88 -17.08 -9.60
CA THR A 195 6.25 -16.55 -10.91
C THR A 195 7.32 -15.48 -10.70
N GLU A 196 8.33 -15.47 -11.56
CA GLU A 196 9.46 -14.56 -11.42
C GLU A 196 9.06 -13.11 -11.69
N PHE A 197 9.45 -12.21 -10.77
CA PHE A 197 9.32 -10.76 -10.86
C PHE A 197 7.89 -10.26 -11.13
N TRP A 198 6.87 -10.94 -10.61
CA TRP A 198 5.47 -10.57 -10.79
C TRP A 198 5.22 -9.10 -10.43
N TYR A 199 5.78 -8.66 -9.29
CA TYR A 199 5.55 -7.31 -8.80
C TYR A 199 6.55 -6.27 -9.34
N TYR A 200 7.65 -6.70 -9.93
CA TYR A 200 8.70 -5.79 -10.44
C TYR A 200 8.55 -5.54 -11.93
N ASN A 201 8.40 -6.60 -12.72
CA ASN A 201 8.23 -6.49 -14.17
C ASN A 201 6.81 -6.10 -14.56
N ARG A 202 5.84 -6.29 -13.65
CA ARG A 202 4.40 -5.99 -13.86
C ARG A 202 3.93 -6.46 -15.25
N PRO A 203 4.10 -7.75 -15.62
CA PRO A 203 3.79 -8.24 -16.97
C PRO A 203 2.33 -8.00 -17.37
N THR A 204 1.44 -7.84 -16.39
CA THR A 204 0.04 -7.47 -16.56
C THR A 204 -0.14 -6.06 -17.12
N MET A 205 0.74 -5.11 -16.78
CA MET A 205 0.67 -3.73 -17.28
C MET A 205 0.87 -3.65 -18.79
N GLY A 206 1.83 -4.41 -19.34
CA GLY A 206 2.09 -4.45 -20.78
C GLY A 206 0.92 -5.01 -21.61
N GLN A 207 -0.07 -5.63 -20.96
CA GLN A 207 -1.28 -6.13 -21.61
C GLN A 207 -2.39 -5.08 -21.67
N VAL A 208 -2.33 -4.05 -20.82
CA VAL A 208 -3.41 -3.05 -20.66
C VAL A 208 -3.00 -1.62 -21.02
N LEU A 209 -1.69 -1.34 -21.10
CA LEU A 209 -1.16 0.00 -21.39
C LEU A 209 -0.25 -0.03 -22.61
N THR A 210 -0.45 0.93 -23.52
CA THR A 210 0.52 1.20 -24.58
C THR A 210 1.74 1.96 -24.02
N PRO A 211 2.91 1.87 -24.67
CA PRO A 211 4.09 2.65 -24.29
C PRO A 211 3.82 4.16 -24.21
N GLU A 212 3.03 4.68 -25.15
CA GLU A 212 2.62 6.08 -25.21
C GLU A 212 1.82 6.48 -23.96
N LYS A 213 0.82 5.65 -23.60
CA LYS A 213 -0.03 5.91 -22.45
C LYS A 213 0.75 5.78 -21.14
N GLN A 214 1.63 4.80 -21.05
CA GLN A 214 2.52 4.63 -19.90
C GLN A 214 3.41 5.86 -19.69
N ALA A 215 4.00 6.40 -20.77
CA ALA A 215 4.82 7.59 -20.69
C ALA A 215 4.02 8.84 -20.31
N GLU A 216 2.80 9.01 -20.84
CA GLU A 216 1.88 10.08 -20.44
C GLU A 216 1.59 10.03 -18.94
N ILE A 217 1.25 8.85 -18.42
CA ILE A 217 0.94 8.67 -17.00
C ILE A 217 2.17 8.95 -16.13
N LEU A 218 3.35 8.44 -16.49
CA LEU A 218 4.59 8.71 -15.77
C LEU A 218 4.96 10.19 -15.80
N ARG A 219 4.72 10.87 -16.92
CA ARG A 219 4.94 12.31 -17.06
C ARG A 219 4.04 13.10 -16.11
N SER A 220 2.79 12.72 -15.97
CA SER A 220 1.84 13.41 -15.08
C SER A 220 2.04 13.08 -13.60
N ASN A 221 2.39 11.83 -13.26
CA ASN A 221 2.51 11.39 -11.87
C ASN A 221 3.91 11.59 -11.28
N VAL A 222 4.95 11.57 -12.12
CA VAL A 222 6.36 11.70 -11.72
C VAL A 222 7.07 12.72 -12.61
N PRO A 223 6.56 13.96 -12.69
CA PRO A 223 7.02 14.96 -13.66
C PRO A 223 8.50 15.34 -13.49
N VAL A 224 9.09 15.09 -12.31
CA VAL A 224 10.52 15.32 -12.04
C VAL A 224 11.44 14.60 -13.04
N HIS A 225 11.03 13.46 -13.61
CA HIS A 225 11.81 12.76 -14.63
C HIS A 225 11.74 13.41 -16.02
N TRP A 226 10.77 14.30 -16.24
CA TRP A 226 10.48 14.94 -17.52
C TRP A 226 10.80 16.44 -17.51
N ILE A 227 10.97 17.02 -16.33
CA ILE A 227 11.34 18.42 -16.13
C ILE A 227 12.82 18.66 -16.48
N MET A 228 13.07 19.75 -17.19
CA MET A 228 14.42 20.27 -17.48
C MET A 228 14.79 21.37 -16.48
N PHE A 229 16.10 21.68 -16.41
CA PHE A 229 16.59 22.79 -15.60
C PHE A 229 15.91 24.11 -16.01
N ALA A 230 15.31 24.79 -15.03
CA ALA A 230 14.73 26.12 -15.20
C ALA A 230 15.70 27.16 -14.62
N GLY A 231 16.39 27.91 -15.47
CA GLY A 231 17.23 29.04 -15.03
C GLY A 231 16.43 30.32 -14.76
N ASP A 232 15.17 30.36 -15.20
CA ASP A 232 14.39 31.57 -15.44
C ASP A 232 12.92 31.44 -14.98
N ILE A 233 12.68 30.62 -13.95
CA ILE A 233 11.41 30.41 -13.21
C ILE A 233 10.35 29.50 -13.85
N LYS A 234 10.53 29.04 -15.10
CA LYS A 234 9.58 28.13 -15.75
C LYS A 234 10.29 26.90 -16.32
N PRO A 235 10.28 25.75 -15.63
CA PRO A 235 10.91 24.54 -16.16
C PRO A 235 10.22 24.07 -17.43
N PRO A 236 10.96 23.86 -18.54
CA PRO A 236 10.48 23.09 -19.66
C PRO A 236 10.15 21.65 -19.24
N VAL A 237 9.12 21.07 -19.82
CA VAL A 237 8.72 19.67 -19.59
C VAL A 237 8.77 18.94 -20.93
N LYS A 238 9.59 17.89 -21.01
CA LYS A 238 9.71 17.03 -22.21
C LYS A 238 8.40 16.26 -22.43
N GLY A 239 7.97 16.10 -23.68
CA GLY A 239 6.88 15.20 -24.06
C GLY A 239 7.36 13.81 -24.47
N TYR A 240 6.46 12.83 -24.58
CA TYR A 240 6.83 11.49 -25.05
C TYR A 240 7.26 11.50 -26.52
N GLY A 241 8.32 10.75 -26.84
CA GLY A 241 8.89 10.65 -28.18
C GLY A 241 9.89 11.78 -28.50
N PRO A 242 10.05 12.18 -29.78
CA PRO A 242 10.97 13.22 -30.21
C PRO A 242 10.46 14.60 -29.78
N TRP A 243 10.53 14.90 -28.49
CA TRP A 243 9.99 16.12 -27.89
C TRP A 243 10.63 17.40 -28.43
N TRP A 244 11.84 17.30 -29.01
CA TRP A 244 12.53 18.39 -29.71
C TRP A 244 11.85 18.80 -31.03
N GLU A 245 10.93 18.00 -31.57
CA GLU A 245 10.13 18.32 -32.76
C GLU A 245 8.79 19.00 -32.44
N ARG A 246 8.49 19.20 -31.15
CA ARG A 246 7.21 19.73 -30.67
C ARG A 246 7.40 21.08 -29.95
N PRO A 247 6.34 21.90 -29.84
CA PRO A 247 6.38 23.09 -29.00
C PRO A 247 6.76 22.73 -27.56
N THR A 248 7.64 23.53 -26.96
CA THR A 248 8.05 23.35 -25.56
C THR A 248 6.87 23.58 -24.63
N GLU A 249 6.56 22.60 -23.80
CA GLU A 249 5.61 22.73 -22.70
C GLU A 249 6.35 23.20 -21.43
N TYR A 250 5.68 23.93 -20.56
CA TYR A 250 6.27 24.48 -19.33
C TYR A 250 5.42 24.14 -18.12
N ALA A 251 6.05 23.82 -17.00
CA ALA A 251 5.36 23.68 -15.72
C ALA A 251 5.21 25.04 -15.02
N LYS A 252 4.10 25.20 -14.27
CA LYS A 252 3.82 26.37 -13.44
C LYS A 252 3.54 25.90 -12.01
N VAL A 253 4.08 26.62 -11.03
CA VAL A 253 3.76 26.42 -9.61
C VAL A 253 2.66 27.41 -9.21
N GLY A 254 1.58 26.92 -8.64
CA GLY A 254 0.45 27.73 -8.19
C GLY A 254 -0.73 26.87 -7.73
N PRO A 255 -1.79 27.49 -7.21
CA PRO A 255 -3.02 26.79 -6.88
C PRO A 255 -3.69 26.23 -8.14
N ASP A 256 -4.35 25.09 -7.98
CA ASP A 256 -5.16 24.45 -9.01
C ASP A 256 -6.56 24.14 -8.43
N PRO A 257 -7.51 25.09 -8.55
CA PRO A 257 -8.85 24.92 -7.99
C PRO A 257 -9.61 23.74 -8.61
N GLU A 258 -9.43 23.51 -9.91
CA GLU A 258 -10.10 22.41 -10.63
C GLU A 258 -9.62 21.05 -10.10
N TYR A 259 -8.31 20.89 -9.90
CA TYR A 259 -7.76 19.68 -9.32
C TYR A 259 -8.14 19.52 -7.83
N THR A 260 -8.25 20.62 -7.09
CA THR A 260 -8.69 20.60 -5.69
C THR A 260 -10.12 20.09 -5.58
N GLU A 261 -11.04 20.61 -6.40
CA GLU A 261 -12.43 20.14 -6.47
C GLU A 261 -12.52 18.67 -6.89
N PHE A 262 -11.69 18.25 -7.86
CA PHE A 262 -11.58 16.85 -8.26
C PHE A 262 -11.17 15.93 -7.09
N LEU A 263 -10.18 16.32 -6.29
CA LEU A 263 -9.74 15.56 -5.12
C LEU A 263 -10.83 15.46 -4.05
N GLU A 264 -11.52 16.56 -3.76
CA GLU A 264 -12.60 16.59 -2.77
C GLU A 264 -13.77 15.70 -3.17
N LYS A 265 -14.21 15.79 -4.44
CA LYS A 265 -15.24 14.93 -5.00
C LYS A 265 -14.87 13.46 -4.89
N ASN A 266 -13.66 13.08 -5.32
CA ASN A 266 -13.22 11.68 -5.31
C ASN A 266 -12.97 11.15 -3.89
N LYS A 267 -12.60 12.01 -2.93
CA LYS A 267 -12.48 11.63 -1.53
C LYS A 267 -13.83 11.18 -0.96
N MET A 268 -14.91 11.88 -1.30
CA MET A 268 -16.27 11.49 -0.87
C MET A 268 -16.69 10.16 -1.49
N VAL A 269 -16.48 9.98 -2.80
CA VAL A 269 -16.81 8.72 -3.50
C VAL A 269 -16.00 7.55 -2.95
N LEU A 270 -14.72 7.76 -2.64
CA LEU A 270 -13.88 6.75 -2.01
C LEU A 270 -14.40 6.36 -0.62
N LEU A 271 -14.83 7.33 0.19
CA LEU A 271 -15.42 7.05 1.50
C LEU A 271 -16.69 6.21 1.38
N GLU A 272 -17.57 6.53 0.43
CA GLU A 272 -18.76 5.74 0.15
C GLU A 272 -18.43 4.31 -0.27
N ALA A 273 -17.44 4.13 -1.15
CA ALA A 273 -16.96 2.80 -1.56
C ALA A 273 -16.41 2.00 -0.37
N VAL A 274 -15.64 2.64 0.51
CA VAL A 274 -15.15 2.02 1.75
C VAL A 274 -16.30 1.59 2.65
N MET A 275 -17.31 2.46 2.85
CA MET A 275 -18.47 2.15 3.69
C MET A 275 -19.30 0.97 3.15
N GLU A 276 -19.35 0.79 1.83
CA GLU A 276 -20.05 -0.31 1.19
C GLU A 276 -19.32 -1.66 1.39
N VAL A 277 -17.99 -1.64 1.40
CA VAL A 277 -17.17 -2.86 1.47
C VAL A 277 -16.79 -3.25 2.91
N ARG A 278 -16.61 -2.28 3.81
CA ARG A 278 -16.19 -2.48 5.20
C ARG A 278 -17.00 -3.55 5.98
N PRO A 279 -18.33 -3.68 5.81
CA PRO A 279 -19.09 -4.74 6.48
C PRO A 279 -18.58 -6.17 6.20
N LYS A 280 -17.98 -6.42 5.02
CA LYS A 280 -17.36 -7.71 4.70
C LYS A 280 -16.15 -7.98 5.59
N VAL A 281 -15.35 -6.95 5.90
CA VAL A 281 -14.16 -7.05 6.75
C VAL A 281 -14.53 -7.20 8.23
N ASP A 282 -15.60 -6.55 8.68
CA ASP A 282 -16.09 -6.72 10.06
C ASP A 282 -16.48 -8.18 10.34
N ALA A 283 -17.09 -8.88 9.37
CA ALA A 283 -17.39 -10.29 9.48
C ALA A 283 -16.13 -11.18 9.54
N ILE A 284 -15.07 -10.84 8.79
CA ILE A 284 -13.78 -11.54 8.84
C ILE A 284 -13.14 -11.40 10.22
N LYS A 285 -13.18 -10.20 10.81
CA LYS A 285 -12.60 -9.94 12.14
C LYS A 285 -13.29 -10.70 13.26
N GLN A 286 -14.59 -10.96 13.14
CA GLN A 286 -15.28 -11.82 14.10
C GLN A 286 -14.77 -13.26 14.04
N LYS A 287 -14.60 -13.82 12.82
CA LYS A 287 -14.00 -15.16 12.62
C LYS A 287 -12.56 -15.24 13.13
N LEU A 288 -11.79 -14.16 12.97
CA LEU A 288 -10.40 -14.08 13.43
C LEU A 288 -10.30 -14.24 14.95
N LYS A 289 -11.13 -13.52 15.73
CA LYS A 289 -11.13 -13.63 17.20
C LYS A 289 -11.30 -15.08 17.64
N ASP A 290 -12.30 -15.77 17.08
CA ASP A 290 -12.59 -17.17 17.38
C ASP A 290 -11.44 -18.12 17.02
N LYS A 291 -10.64 -17.79 15.98
CA LYS A 291 -9.49 -18.60 15.54
C LYS A 291 -8.25 -18.35 16.40
N THR A 292 -7.96 -17.10 16.73
CA THR A 292 -6.80 -16.72 17.56
C THR A 292 -6.91 -17.33 18.95
N GLU A 293 -8.09 -17.27 19.58
CA GLU A 293 -8.35 -17.90 20.89
C GLU A 293 -8.07 -19.42 20.90
N LYS A 294 -8.20 -20.10 19.76
CA LYS A 294 -7.89 -21.53 19.63
C LYS A 294 -6.41 -21.81 19.42
N MET A 295 -5.64 -20.88 18.86
CA MET A 295 -4.22 -21.05 18.55
C MET A 295 -3.30 -20.66 19.71
N LEU A 296 -3.72 -19.69 20.54
CA LEU A 296 -3.01 -19.21 21.71
C LEU A 296 -3.96 -19.25 22.92
N PRO A 297 -4.15 -20.43 23.54
CA PRO A 297 -4.97 -20.57 24.75
C PRO A 297 -4.37 -19.85 25.96
#